data_AF-A0A379B2B3-F1
#
_entry.id   AF-A0A379B2B3-F1
#
_cell.length_a   1.000
_cell.length_b   1.000
_cell.length_c   1.000
_cell.angle_alpha   90.00
_cell.angle_beta   90.00
_cell.angle_gamma   90.00
#
_symmetry.space_group_name_H-M   'P 1'
#
loop_
_entity.id
_entity.type
_entity.pdbx_description
1 polymer ?
#
loop_
_entity_poly.entity_id
_entity_poly.type
_entity_poly.pdbx_seq_one_letter_code
_entity_poly.pdbx_strand_id
1 'polypeptide(L)'
;MLAFKQQGYTVQGWLKEVHYQCMRVNGDFPVPMWEKEVKCISKSIANWVWYKFDIAASNRRFSELQAHRNSLRKTTINAGRTKSSRSFEIWPIQN
;
A
#
# COMPACT_ATOMS: atom_id res chain seq x y z
N MET A 1 5.98 -0.50 -17.06
CA MET A 1 7.29 0.15 -16.75
C MET A 1 7.08 1.14 -15.61
N LEU A 2 8.02 1.25 -14.67
CA LEU A 2 7.94 2.22 -13.57
C LEU A 2 7.78 3.66 -14.12
N ALA A 3 6.80 4.43 -13.63
CA ALA A 3 6.57 5.81 -14.10
C ALA A 3 7.81 6.70 -13.96
N PHE A 4 8.60 6.50 -12.89
CA PHE A 4 9.89 7.17 -12.70
C PHE A 4 10.85 6.97 -13.88
N LYS A 5 10.88 5.78 -14.48
CA LYS A 5 11.71 5.53 -15.68
C LYS A 5 11.19 6.29 -16.90
N GLN A 6 9.87 6.39 -17.04
CA GLN A 6 9.24 7.15 -18.16
C GLN A 6 9.50 8.65 -18.04
N GLN A 7 9.61 9.15 -16.81
CA GLN A 7 9.94 10.55 -16.52
C GLN A 7 11.44 10.88 -16.65
N GLY A 8 12.27 9.92 -17.10
CA GLY A 8 13.70 10.15 -17.34
C GLY A 8 14.59 10.12 -16.08
N TYR A 9 14.07 9.69 -14.93
CA TYR A 9 14.89 9.58 -13.72
C TYR A 9 15.93 8.47 -13.85
N THR A 10 17.05 8.65 -13.15
CA THR A 10 18.09 7.62 -13.01
C THR A 10 17.80 6.72 -11.80
N VAL A 11 18.50 5.58 -11.71
CA VAL A 11 18.46 4.71 -10.53
C VAL A 11 18.87 5.45 -9.25
N GLN A 12 19.75 6.45 -9.35
CA GLN A 12 20.18 7.27 -8.20
C GLN A 12 19.08 8.22 -7.75
N GLY A 13 18.36 8.83 -8.69
CA GLY A 13 17.17 9.64 -8.39
C GLY A 13 16.10 8.81 -7.69
N TRP A 14 15.84 7.61 -8.19
CA TRP A 14 14.92 6.67 -7.55
C TRP A 14 15.37 6.25 -6.14
N LEU A 15 16.65 5.90 -5.97
CA LEU A 15 17.20 5.54 -4.66
C LEU A 15 17.05 6.67 -3.65
N LYS A 16 17.24 7.93 -4.07
CA LYS A 16 17.05 9.10 -3.21
C LYS A 16 15.62 9.19 -2.69
N GLU A 17 14.63 9.01 -3.55
CA GLU A 17 13.21 9.05 -3.16
C GLU A 17 12.82 7.90 -2.24
N VAL A 18 13.29 6.68 -2.52
CA VAL A 18 13.08 5.53 -1.64
C VAL A 18 13.72 5.78 -0.27
N HIS A 19 14.95 6.29 -0.25
CA HIS A 19 15.65 6.59 1.00
C HIS A 19 14.93 7.68 1.81
N TYR A 20 14.46 8.73 1.16
CA TYR A 20 13.65 9.77 1.78
C TYR A 20 12.39 9.18 2.44
N GLN A 21 11.66 8.30 1.75
CA GLN A 21 10.48 7.64 2.33
C GLN A 21 10.84 6.74 3.51
N CYS A 22 11.93 5.97 3.41
CA CYS A 22 12.40 5.14 4.53
C CYS A 22 12.78 5.99 5.75
N MET A 23 13.47 7.11 5.56
CA MET A 23 13.83 8.02 6.65
C MET A 23 12.59 8.69 7.26
N ARG A 24 11.62 9.08 6.43
CA ARG A 24 10.36 9.66 6.91
C ARG A 24 9.62 8.69 7.83
N VAL A 25 9.44 7.44 7.40
CA VAL A 25 8.79 6.40 8.23
C VAL A 25 9.63 6.06 9.46
N ASN A 26 10.97 6.05 9.34
CA ASN A 26 11.84 5.80 10.49
C ASN A 26 11.70 6.87 11.59
N GLY A 27 11.37 8.11 11.21
CA GLY A 27 11.11 9.20 12.14
C GLY A 27 9.81 9.05 12.94
N ASP A 28 8.88 8.20 12.50
CA ASP A 28 7.61 7.95 13.20
C ASP A 28 7.78 6.94 14.35
N PHE A 29 8.93 6.24 14.44
CA PHE A 29 9.18 5.29 15.52
C PHE A 29 9.60 6.02 16.80
N PRO A 30 9.12 5.59 18.00
CA PRO A 30 9.57 6.13 19.27
C PRO A 30 11.08 6.02 19.49
N VAL A 31 11.68 4.97 18.90
CA VAL A 31 13.12 4.76 18.84
C VAL A 31 13.49 4.50 17.38
N PRO A 32 13.96 5.52 16.64
CA PRO A 32 14.37 5.37 15.26
C PRO A 32 15.54 4.39 15.11
N MET A 33 15.55 3.64 14.02
CA MET A 33 16.70 2.81 13.62
C MET A 33 17.89 3.69 13.23
N TRP A 34 19.09 3.10 13.23
CA TRP A 34 20.28 3.80 12.80
C TRP A 34 20.25 4.10 11.29
N GLU A 35 20.77 5.26 10.89
CA GLU A 35 20.75 5.71 9.49
C GLU A 35 21.38 4.68 8.53
N LYS A 36 22.45 3.99 8.97
CA LYS A 36 23.10 2.94 8.19
C LYS A 36 22.16 1.77 7.89
N GLU A 37 21.30 1.40 8.83
CA GLU A 37 20.30 0.34 8.65
C GLU A 37 19.23 0.79 7.66
N VAL A 38 18.72 2.01 7.83
CA VAL A 38 17.73 2.61 6.92
C VAL A 38 18.29 2.69 5.50
N LYS A 39 19.57 3.04 5.33
CA LYS A 39 20.25 3.08 4.04
C LYS A 39 20.37 1.70 3.38
N CYS A 40 20.63 0.66 4.15
CA CYS A 40 20.64 -0.72 3.64
C CYS A 40 19.24 -1.16 3.18
N ILE A 41 18.21 -0.87 3.97
CA ILE A 41 16.80 -1.16 3.64
C ILE A 41 16.41 -0.43 2.35
N SER A 42 16.65 0.88 2.28
CA SER A 42 16.27 1.68 1.12
C SER A 42 16.98 1.21 -0.15
N LYS A 43 18.26 0.82 -0.06
CA LYS A 43 19.02 0.27 -1.20
C LYS A 43 18.45 -1.06 -1.69
N SER A 44 18.07 -1.96 -0.77
CA SER A 44 17.46 -3.25 -1.10
C SER A 44 16.14 -3.07 -1.87
N ILE A 45 15.24 -2.23 -1.34
CA ILE A 45 13.96 -1.90 -1.95
C ILE A 45 14.18 -1.25 -3.32
N ALA A 46 15.02 -0.21 -3.38
CA ALA A 46 15.22 0.57 -4.59
C ALA A 46 15.73 -0.30 -5.75
N ASN A 47 16.73 -1.15 -5.48
CA ASN A 47 17.29 -2.03 -6.50
C ASN A 47 16.26 -3.05 -6.99
N TRP A 48 15.56 -3.73 -6.09
CA TRP A 48 14.57 -4.73 -6.50
C TRP A 48 13.47 -4.11 -7.35
N VAL A 49 12.93 -2.96 -6.94
CA VAL A 49 11.89 -2.26 -7.70
C VAL A 49 12.42 -1.80 -9.05
N TRP A 50 13.63 -1.24 -9.09
CA TRP A 50 14.20 -0.71 -10.33
C TRP A 50 14.44 -1.80 -11.37
N TYR A 51 14.98 -2.96 -10.97
CA TYR A 51 15.40 -3.99 -11.92
C TYR A 51 14.36 -5.07 -12.17
N LYS A 52 13.47 -5.36 -11.21
CA LYS A 52 12.61 -6.54 -11.25
C LYS A 52 11.11 -6.23 -11.21
N PHE A 53 10.69 -5.04 -10.80
CA PHE A 53 9.25 -4.77 -10.62
C PHE A 53 8.55 -4.50 -11.96
N ASP A 54 7.55 -5.34 -12.23
CA ASP A 54 6.64 -5.19 -13.36
C ASP A 54 5.25 -4.76 -12.87
N ILE A 55 4.92 -3.50 -13.12
CA ILE A 55 3.63 -2.90 -12.78
C ILE A 55 2.46 -3.60 -13.46
N ALA A 56 2.61 -4.01 -14.73
CA ALA A 56 1.51 -4.62 -15.46
C ALA A 56 1.18 -6.01 -14.87
N ALA A 57 2.21 -6.81 -14.62
CA ALA A 57 2.06 -8.10 -13.95
C ALA A 57 1.51 -7.94 -12.52
N SER A 58 1.98 -6.93 -11.78
CA SER A 58 1.50 -6.64 -10.42
C SER A 58 0.01 -6.25 -10.40
N ASN A 59 -0.42 -5.32 -11.25
CA ASN A 59 -1.81 -4.89 -11.35
C ASN A 59 -2.75 -6.03 -11.75
N ARG A 60 -2.30 -6.90 -12.66
CA ARG A 60 -3.04 -8.10 -13.06
C ARG A 60 -3.27 -9.02 -11.86
N ARG A 61 -2.20 -9.39 -11.13
CA ARG A 61 -2.28 -10.25 -9.94
C ARG A 61 -3.16 -9.62 -8.84
N PHE A 62 -3.05 -8.31 -8.64
CA PHE A 62 -3.88 -7.59 -7.68
C PHE A 62 -5.37 -7.65 -8.07
N SER A 63 -5.69 -7.42 -9.34
CA SER A 63 -7.07 -7.50 -9.85
C SER A 63 -7.65 -8.90 -9.72
N GLU A 64 -6.87 -9.94 -10.07
CA GLU A 64 -7.26 -11.35 -9.91
C GLU A 64 -7.54 -11.70 -8.44
N LEU A 65 -6.67 -11.27 -7.52
CA LEU A 65 -6.85 -11.50 -6.09
C LEU A 65 -8.11 -10.81 -5.54
N GLN A 66 -8.39 -9.59 -5.99
CA GLN A 66 -9.59 -8.86 -5.57
C GLN A 66 -10.87 -9.46 -6.16
N ALA A 67 -10.83 -9.94 -7.41
CA ALA A 67 -11.94 -10.67 -8.01
C ALA A 67 -12.26 -11.96 -7.23
N HIS A 68 -11.23 -12.72 -6.85
CA HIS A 68 -11.36 -13.91 -6.01
C HIS A 68 -11.94 -13.59 -4.61
N ARG A 69 -11.43 -12.56 -3.93
CA ARG A 69 -11.98 -12.11 -2.64
C ARG A 69 -13.45 -11.69 -2.76
N ASN A 70 -13.82 -11.03 -3.84
CA ASN A 70 -15.19 -10.62 -4.08
C ASN A 70 -16.12 -11.81 -4.39
N SER A 71 -15.65 -12.84 -5.09
CA SER A 71 -16.46 -14.04 -5.31
C SER A 71 -16.75 -14.78 -3.99
N LEU A 72 -15.77 -14.85 -3.08
CA LEU A 72 -15.97 -15.40 -1.71
C LEU A 72 -16.91 -14.57 -0.83
N ARG A 73 -16.97 -13.24 -1.04
CA ARG A 73 -17.95 -12.39 -0.34
C ARG A 73 -19.37 -12.63 -0.83
N LYS A 74 -19.56 -12.89 -2.13
CA LYS A 74 -20.89 -13.18 -2.68
C LYS A 74 -21.48 -14.48 -2.14
N THR A 75 -20.64 -15.47 -1.81
CA THR A 75 -21.09 -16.74 -1.22
C THR A 75 -21.42 -16.63 0.27
N THR A 76 -20.88 -15.64 0.98
CA THR A 76 -21.09 -15.46 2.43
C THR A 76 -22.17 -14.43 2.80
N ILE A 77 -22.51 -13.47 1.91
CA ILE A 77 -23.51 -12.42 2.20
C ILE A 77 -24.97 -12.91 2.11
N ASN A 78 -25.25 -13.99 1.37
CA ASN A 78 -26.61 -14.54 1.27
C ASN A 78 -26.93 -15.66 2.27
N ALA A 79 -25.99 -16.00 3.17
CA ALA A 79 -26.18 -17.08 4.14
C ALA A 79 -26.84 -16.62 5.46
N GLY A 80 -27.12 -15.33 5.67
CA GLY A 80 -27.75 -14.91 6.93
C GLY A 80 -27.93 -13.41 7.22
N ARG A 81 -27.83 -12.50 6.24
CA ARG A 81 -28.12 -11.08 6.51
C ARG A 81 -29.63 -10.82 6.47
N THR A 82 -30.35 -11.19 7.52
CA THR A 82 -31.66 -10.61 7.79
C THR A 82 -31.49 -9.10 8.00
N LYS A 83 -32.20 -8.30 7.20
CA LYS A 83 -32.25 -6.85 7.29
C LYS A 83 -32.81 -6.48 8.67
N SER A 84 -31.95 -6.30 9.69
CA SER A 84 -32.43 -5.86 11.00
C SER A 84 -32.81 -4.39 10.89
N SER A 85 -34.10 -4.11 10.96
CA SER A 85 -34.66 -2.78 11.16
C SER A 85 -34.16 -2.22 12.49
N ARG A 86 -33.01 -1.55 12.50
CA ARG A 86 -32.63 -0.66 13.59
C ARG A 86 -32.78 0.76 13.06
N SER A 87 -33.91 1.35 13.44
CA SER A 87 -34.21 2.76 13.34
C SER A 87 -33.01 3.54 13.85
N PHE A 88 -32.51 4.46 13.04
CA PHE A 88 -31.44 5.38 13.40
C PHE A 88 -32.07 6.41 14.35
N GLU A 89 -31.91 6.21 15.66
CA GLU A 89 -32.18 7.29 16.62
C GLU A 89 -31.10 8.36 16.43
N ILE A 90 -31.53 9.51 15.89
CA ILE A 90 -30.74 10.72 15.81
C ILE A 90 -30.59 11.25 17.24
N TRP A 91 -29.37 11.26 17.78
CA TRP A 91 -29.06 11.94 19.02
C TRP A 91 -29.31 13.45 18.86
N PRO A 92 -30.04 14.12 19.77
CA PRO A 92 -30.26 15.55 19.67
C PRO A 92 -28.94 16.28 19.95
N ILE A 93 -28.59 17.20 19.05
CA ILE A 93 -27.51 18.16 19.23
C ILE A 93 -27.95 19.12 20.33
N GLN A 94 -27.26 19.13 21.47
CA GLN A 94 -27.46 20.15 22.50
C GLN A 94 -26.74 21.44 22.08
N ASN A 95 -27.46 22.54 22.23
CA ASN A 95 -27.16 23.91 21.82
C ASN A 95 -25.95 24.49 22.56
#